data_AF-A0A527VG76-F1
#
_entry.id   AF-A0A527VG76-F1
#
_cell.length_a   1.000
_cell.length_b   1.000
_cell.length_c   1.000
_cell.angle_alpha   90.00
_cell.angle_beta   90.00
_cell.angle_gamma   90.00
#
_symmetry.space_group_name_H-M   'P 1'
#
loop_
_entity.id
_entity.type
_entity.pdbx_description
1 polymer ?
#
loop_
_entity_poly.entity_id
_entity_poly.type
_entity_poly.pdbx_seq_one_letter_code
_entity_poly.pdbx_strand_id
1 'polypeptide(L)'
;MMTAKQDAMIWMNNKFGVDIDAAVAATPISKKLLIAIGIQETFYIWAKMYKNATAKQVLELCVGDTIDFPRRATAWPKSRAELEAHPKGAAMFRAARTALEKIAAVNSGYKTVLKNPNKFCHGFGMFQYDIQFFRSVDPDYFLNDDWKTWNGTLSKGITELKDQMAGLYGAGKASLTHDESVYLAIAYNQGAKRTKNNMATKKFKQGHKDGNGVFYGEHIDANLKDMKNLF
;
A
#
# COMPACT_ATOMS: atom_id res chain seq x y z
N MET A 1 0.40 24.94 12.77
CA MET A 1 0.04 24.87 11.34
C MET A 1 -0.09 23.40 10.96
N MET A 2 -1.10 23.03 10.18
CA MET A 2 -1.33 21.65 9.73
C MET A 2 -0.34 21.29 8.62
N THR A 3 0.29 20.12 8.70
CA THR A 3 1.19 19.63 7.65
C THR A 3 0.40 19.13 6.43
N ALA A 4 1.03 19.11 5.25
CA ALA A 4 0.41 18.55 4.04
C ALA A 4 -0.03 17.08 4.19
N LYS A 5 0.66 16.33 5.04
CA LYS A 5 0.36 14.93 5.38
C LYS A 5 -0.89 14.84 6.28
N GLN A 6 -1.01 15.70 7.30
CA GLN A 6 -2.22 15.77 8.14
C GLN A 6 -3.46 16.19 7.33
N ASP A 7 -3.29 17.15 6.42
CA ASP A 7 -4.36 17.57 5.51
C ASP A 7 -4.79 16.43 4.57
N ALA A 8 -3.84 15.64 4.09
CA ALA A 8 -4.12 14.42 3.31
C ALA A 8 -4.83 13.33 4.12
N MET A 9 -4.50 13.15 5.41
CA MET A 9 -5.20 12.24 6.32
C MET A 9 -6.66 12.65 6.51
N ILE A 10 -6.92 13.96 6.68
CA ILE A 10 -8.28 14.50 6.76
C ILE A 10 -9.02 14.28 5.45
N TRP A 11 -8.37 14.53 4.31
CA TRP A 11 -8.96 14.27 3.00
C TRP A 11 -9.36 12.79 2.84
N MET A 12 -8.49 11.85 3.22
CA MET A 12 -8.83 10.42 3.17
C MET A 12 -10.02 10.08 4.06
N ASN A 13 -10.05 10.59 5.30
CA ASN A 13 -11.20 10.39 6.19
C ASN A 13 -12.49 10.97 5.58
N ASN A 14 -12.44 12.16 5.00
CA ASN A 14 -13.63 12.81 4.43
C ASN A 14 -14.14 12.10 3.17
N LYS A 15 -13.25 11.52 2.36
CA LYS A 15 -13.63 10.84 1.12
C LYS A 15 -14.02 9.39 1.32
N PHE A 16 -13.41 8.71 2.28
CA PHE A 16 -13.47 7.25 2.38
C PHE A 16 -13.80 6.74 3.79
N GLY A 17 -13.86 7.62 4.80
CA GLY A 17 -13.97 7.24 6.20
C GLY A 17 -15.19 6.38 6.51
N VAL A 18 -16.35 6.67 5.90
CA VAL A 18 -17.57 5.87 6.08
C VAL A 18 -17.38 4.43 5.62
N ASP A 19 -16.81 4.24 4.42
CA ASP A 19 -16.54 2.91 3.87
C ASP A 19 -15.49 2.17 4.70
N ILE A 20 -14.49 2.89 5.22
CA ILE A 20 -13.49 2.30 6.12
C ILE A 20 -14.15 1.84 7.42
N ASP A 21 -14.97 2.69 8.05
CA ASP A 21 -15.68 2.35 9.29
C ASP A 21 -16.55 1.10 9.08
N ALA A 22 -17.24 1.00 7.95
CA ALA A 22 -18.02 -0.19 7.60
C ALA A 22 -17.13 -1.44 7.42
N ALA A 23 -15.99 -1.33 6.73
CA ALA A 23 -15.08 -2.45 6.49
C ALA A 23 -14.43 -3.00 7.77
N VAL A 24 -14.25 -2.14 8.79
CA VAL A 24 -13.59 -2.51 10.05
C VAL A 24 -14.55 -2.79 11.21
N ALA A 25 -15.85 -2.54 11.06
CA ALA A 25 -16.82 -2.55 12.17
C ALA A 25 -16.79 -3.79 13.08
N ALA A 26 -16.51 -4.97 12.51
CA ALA A 26 -16.43 -6.24 13.24
C ALA A 26 -14.97 -6.69 13.49
N THR A 27 -14.02 -5.75 13.55
CA THR A 27 -12.60 -6.04 13.75
C THR A 27 -11.94 -5.08 14.74
N PRO A 28 -10.83 -5.50 15.38
CA PRO A 28 -9.97 -4.62 16.16
C PRO A 28 -9.25 -3.52 15.37
N ILE A 29 -9.31 -3.57 14.03
CA ILE A 29 -8.59 -2.65 13.15
C ILE A 29 -9.28 -1.30 13.21
N SER A 30 -8.52 -0.23 13.43
CA SER A 30 -9.08 1.12 13.42
C SER A 30 -9.02 1.74 12.03
N LYS A 31 -9.96 2.66 11.75
CA LYS A 31 -9.89 3.53 10.56
C LYS A 31 -8.57 4.28 10.46
N LYS A 32 -8.05 4.78 11.59
CA LYS A 32 -6.76 5.49 11.65
C LYS A 32 -5.62 4.61 11.18
N LEU A 33 -5.63 3.31 11.46
CA LEU A 33 -4.61 2.39 10.96
C LEU A 33 -4.64 2.28 9.43
N LEU A 34 -5.82 2.12 8.82
CA LEU A 34 -5.94 2.08 7.36
C LEU A 34 -5.52 3.39 6.70
N ILE A 35 -5.89 4.54 7.27
CA ILE A 35 -5.43 5.83 6.76
C ILE A 35 -3.90 5.95 6.90
N ALA A 36 -3.31 5.53 8.03
CA ALA A 36 -1.87 5.55 8.23
C ALA A 36 -1.12 4.70 7.19
N ILE A 37 -1.64 3.51 6.88
CA ILE A 37 -1.10 2.62 5.85
C ILE A 37 -1.25 3.29 4.47
N GLY A 38 -2.44 3.73 4.06
CA GLY A 38 -2.63 4.35 2.75
C GLY A 38 -1.76 5.59 2.51
N ILE A 39 -1.55 6.41 3.56
CA ILE A 39 -0.59 7.51 3.53
C ILE A 39 0.84 6.97 3.33
N GLN A 40 1.25 5.99 4.11
CA GLN A 40 2.59 5.44 4.03
C GLN A 40 2.89 4.78 2.67
N GLU A 41 1.91 4.09 2.10
CA GLU A 41 2.08 3.33 0.87
C GLU A 41 2.16 4.21 -0.38
N THR A 42 1.36 5.29 -0.48
CA THR A 42 1.23 6.01 -1.76
C THR A 42 1.16 7.53 -1.69
N PHE A 43 1.14 8.16 -0.50
CA PHE A 43 0.99 9.62 -0.40
C PHE A 43 2.03 10.39 -1.22
N TYR A 44 3.28 9.94 -1.22
CA TYR A 44 4.37 10.58 -1.95
C TYR A 44 4.12 10.67 -3.48
N ILE A 45 3.19 9.88 -4.01
CA ILE A 45 2.80 9.87 -5.42
C ILE A 45 1.75 10.95 -5.70
N TRP A 46 0.69 10.99 -4.87
CA TRP A 46 -0.49 11.82 -5.12
C TRP A 46 -0.56 13.09 -4.26
N ALA A 47 0.44 13.37 -3.41
CA ALA A 47 0.49 14.52 -2.51
C ALA A 47 0.18 15.87 -3.17
N LYS A 48 0.53 16.03 -4.44
CA LYS A 48 0.31 17.27 -5.21
C LYS A 48 -1.06 17.37 -5.88
N MET A 49 -1.86 16.30 -5.82
CA MET A 49 -3.07 16.16 -6.62
C MET A 49 -4.36 16.16 -5.81
N TYR A 50 -4.38 15.61 -4.60
CA TYR A 50 -5.64 15.35 -3.87
C TYR A 50 -6.51 16.60 -3.61
N LYS A 51 -5.93 17.79 -3.68
CA LYS A 51 -6.64 19.08 -3.53
C LYS A 51 -7.38 19.52 -4.79
N ASN A 52 -6.86 19.15 -5.96
CA ASN A 52 -7.31 19.67 -7.26
C ASN A 52 -7.87 18.57 -8.17
N ALA A 53 -7.74 17.30 -7.78
CA ALA A 53 -8.20 16.14 -8.51
C ALA A 53 -9.37 15.46 -7.78
N THR A 54 -10.19 14.74 -8.54
CA THR A 54 -11.20 13.86 -7.98
C THR A 54 -10.55 12.67 -7.25
N ALA A 55 -11.26 12.07 -6.29
CA ALA A 55 -10.81 10.87 -5.60
C ALA A 55 -10.48 9.73 -6.59
N LYS A 56 -11.26 9.57 -7.66
CA LYS A 56 -11.00 8.60 -8.73
C LYS A 56 -9.65 8.86 -9.39
N GLN A 57 -9.37 10.11 -9.79
CA GLN A 57 -8.08 10.46 -10.42
C GLN A 57 -6.88 10.23 -9.49
N VAL A 58 -7.05 10.42 -8.18
CA VAL A 58 -6.01 10.07 -7.19
C VAL A 58 -5.78 8.56 -7.17
N LEU A 59 -6.85 7.76 -7.09
CA LEU A 59 -6.77 6.29 -7.01
C LEU A 59 -6.13 5.67 -8.28
N GLU A 60 -6.35 6.25 -9.46
CA GLU A 60 -5.70 5.81 -10.70
C GLU A 60 -4.16 5.90 -10.67
N LEU A 61 -3.62 6.70 -9.75
CA LEU A 61 -2.18 6.95 -9.60
C LEU A 61 -1.59 6.30 -8.34
N CYS A 62 -2.41 5.61 -7.54
CA CYS A 62 -1.94 4.83 -6.41
C CYS A 62 -1.29 3.53 -6.89
N VAL A 63 -0.18 3.67 -7.62
CA VAL A 63 0.64 2.63 -8.24
C VAL A 63 2.06 3.17 -8.10
N GLY A 64 2.99 2.46 -7.47
CA GLY A 64 4.20 3.11 -6.96
C GLY A 64 5.47 2.32 -7.16
N ASP A 65 5.49 1.07 -6.73
CA ASP A 65 6.71 0.29 -6.83
C ASP A 65 6.90 -0.27 -8.23
N THR A 66 8.14 -0.26 -8.72
CA THR A 66 8.51 -0.78 -10.04
C THR A 66 9.40 -2.00 -9.90
N ILE A 67 9.31 -2.93 -10.85
CA ILE A 67 10.05 -4.19 -10.75
C ILE A 67 11.54 -3.93 -10.58
N ASP A 68 12.16 -4.54 -9.56
CA ASP A 68 13.51 -4.17 -9.14
C ASP A 68 14.40 -5.39 -8.87
N PHE A 69 14.48 -6.28 -9.86
CA PHE A 69 15.47 -7.35 -9.85
C PHE A 69 16.89 -6.76 -9.97
N PRO A 70 17.89 -7.24 -9.20
CA PRO A 70 17.85 -8.39 -8.29
C PRO A 70 17.44 -8.07 -6.83
N ARG A 71 17.13 -6.82 -6.47
CA ARG A 71 16.73 -6.46 -5.09
C ARG A 71 15.46 -7.19 -4.63
N ARG A 72 14.55 -7.51 -5.57
CA ARG A 72 13.33 -8.30 -5.39
C ARG A 72 13.47 -9.74 -5.93
N ALA A 73 14.60 -10.41 -5.74
CA ALA A 73 14.91 -11.69 -6.39
C ALA A 73 13.98 -12.88 -6.04
N THR A 74 13.28 -12.83 -4.90
CA THR A 74 12.44 -13.94 -4.42
C THR A 74 11.00 -13.88 -4.89
N ALA A 75 10.51 -12.71 -5.31
CA ALA A 75 9.11 -12.53 -5.67
C ALA A 75 8.91 -12.57 -7.19
N TRP A 76 7.76 -13.07 -7.60
CA TRP A 76 7.35 -13.15 -9.00
C TRP A 76 6.60 -11.86 -9.41
N PRO A 77 6.64 -11.44 -10.69
CA PRO A 77 7.64 -11.81 -11.68
C PRO A 77 8.97 -11.13 -11.35
N LYS A 78 10.10 -11.65 -11.84
CA LYS A 78 11.43 -11.02 -11.71
C LYS A 78 11.75 -10.11 -12.89
N SER A 79 11.11 -10.34 -14.03
CA SER A 79 11.36 -9.62 -15.28
C SER A 79 10.10 -9.49 -16.13
N ARG A 80 10.15 -8.61 -17.13
CA ARG A 80 9.11 -8.51 -18.15
C ARG A 80 8.90 -9.84 -18.88
N ALA A 81 9.99 -10.50 -19.30
CA ALA A 81 9.90 -11.76 -20.03
C ALA A 81 9.20 -12.85 -19.20
N GLU A 82 9.49 -12.93 -17.89
CA GLU A 82 8.83 -13.88 -17.01
C GLU A 82 7.33 -13.56 -16.82
N LEU A 83 6.97 -12.28 -16.74
CA LEU A 83 5.57 -11.87 -16.71
C LEU A 83 4.87 -12.25 -18.02
N GLU A 84 5.45 -11.90 -19.17
CA GLU A 84 4.83 -12.12 -20.50
C GLU A 84 4.73 -13.62 -20.86
N ALA A 85 5.58 -14.48 -20.32
CA ALA A 85 5.49 -15.93 -20.48
C ALA A 85 4.31 -16.57 -19.71
N HIS A 86 3.72 -15.86 -18.75
CA HIS A 86 2.56 -16.32 -18.01
C HIS A 86 1.26 -16.15 -18.83
N PRO A 87 0.24 -17.01 -18.66
CA PRO A 87 -1.09 -16.76 -19.20
C PRO A 87 -1.59 -15.35 -18.90
N LYS A 88 -2.09 -14.65 -19.93
CA LYS A 88 -2.50 -13.23 -19.89
C LYS A 88 -1.38 -12.24 -19.49
N GLY A 89 -0.13 -12.68 -19.41
CA GLY A 89 1.03 -11.89 -18.96
C GLY A 89 1.32 -10.66 -19.80
N ALA A 90 1.19 -10.76 -21.12
CA ALA A 90 1.32 -9.60 -22.02
C ALA A 90 0.28 -8.51 -21.75
N ALA A 91 -0.95 -8.88 -21.38
CA ALA A 91 -1.98 -7.91 -21.01
C ALA A 91 -1.63 -7.24 -19.66
N MET A 92 -1.16 -8.03 -18.69
CA MET A 92 -0.73 -7.51 -17.40
C MET A 92 0.47 -6.56 -17.53
N PHE A 93 1.46 -6.90 -18.36
CA PHE A 93 2.59 -6.00 -18.64
C PHE A 93 2.11 -4.67 -19.21
N ARG A 94 1.18 -4.68 -20.19
CA ARG A 94 0.60 -3.44 -20.73
C ARG A 94 -0.08 -2.61 -19.63
N ALA A 95 -0.94 -3.21 -18.80
CA ALA A 95 -1.60 -2.51 -17.71
C ALA A 95 -0.59 -1.89 -16.73
N ALA A 96 0.40 -2.68 -16.29
CA ALA A 96 1.46 -2.25 -15.37
C ALA A 96 2.37 -1.17 -15.97
N ARG A 97 2.62 -1.22 -17.28
CA ARG A 97 3.43 -0.25 -18.00
C ARG A 97 2.68 1.07 -18.20
N THR A 98 1.41 1.02 -18.60
CA THR A 98 0.55 2.19 -18.71
C THR A 98 0.38 2.89 -17.36
N ALA A 99 0.29 2.14 -16.26
CA ALA A 99 0.32 2.71 -14.91
C ALA A 99 1.61 3.52 -14.65
N LEU A 100 2.78 2.94 -14.98
CA LEU A 100 4.08 3.64 -14.87
C LEU A 100 4.13 4.93 -15.71
N GLU A 101 3.60 4.90 -16.93
CA GLU A 101 3.51 6.07 -17.82
C GLU A 101 2.65 7.18 -17.20
N LYS A 102 1.48 6.83 -16.65
CA LYS A 102 0.59 7.78 -15.97
C LYS A 102 1.25 8.43 -14.76
N ILE A 103 1.93 7.66 -13.91
CA ILE A 103 2.64 8.22 -12.74
C ILE A 103 3.77 9.15 -13.19
N ALA A 104 4.56 8.74 -14.19
CA ALA A 104 5.69 9.54 -14.68
C ALA A 104 5.28 10.88 -15.30
N ALA A 105 4.02 11.01 -15.76
CA ALA A 105 3.46 12.26 -16.23
C ALA A 105 3.28 13.29 -15.10
N VAL A 106 3.03 12.85 -13.86
CA VAL A 106 2.75 13.74 -12.71
C VAL A 106 3.84 13.75 -11.65
N ASN A 107 4.69 12.71 -11.61
CA ASN A 107 5.80 12.58 -10.68
C ASN A 107 7.11 12.37 -11.43
N SER A 108 7.95 13.41 -11.44
CA SER A 108 9.24 13.41 -12.13
C SER A 108 10.21 12.34 -11.66
N GLY A 109 10.06 11.80 -10.44
CA GLY A 109 10.88 10.71 -9.91
C GLY A 109 10.80 9.43 -10.75
N TYR A 110 9.71 9.25 -11.51
CA TYR A 110 9.50 8.05 -12.33
C TYR A 110 9.99 8.18 -13.77
N LYS A 111 10.35 9.40 -14.23
CA LYS A 111 10.77 9.64 -15.62
C LYS A 111 12.00 8.82 -16.01
N THR A 112 12.97 8.68 -15.11
CA THR A 112 14.18 7.89 -15.36
C THR A 112 13.86 6.40 -15.47
N VAL A 113 13.02 5.88 -14.57
CA VAL A 113 12.62 4.46 -14.59
C VAL A 113 11.83 4.13 -15.85
N LEU A 114 10.95 5.05 -16.29
CA LEU A 114 10.15 4.90 -17.50
C LEU A 114 11.01 4.72 -18.77
N LYS A 115 12.21 5.33 -18.85
CA LYS A 115 13.08 5.16 -20.03
C LYS A 115 13.48 3.72 -20.30
N ASN A 116 13.45 2.85 -19.29
CA ASN A 116 13.70 1.43 -19.46
C ASN A 116 12.41 0.71 -19.89
N PRO A 117 12.34 0.12 -21.09
CA PRO A 117 11.13 -0.54 -21.60
C PRO A 117 10.77 -1.84 -20.85
N ASN A 118 11.68 -2.36 -20.02
CA ASN A 118 11.47 -3.56 -19.22
C ASN A 118 10.98 -3.26 -17.79
N LYS A 119 10.86 -1.98 -17.42
CA LYS A 119 10.31 -1.55 -16.12
C LYS A 119 8.80 -1.34 -16.22
N PHE A 120 8.09 -1.80 -15.20
CA PHE A 120 6.65 -1.68 -15.02
C PHE A 120 6.32 -1.71 -13.52
N CYS A 121 5.12 -1.25 -13.15
CA CYS A 121 4.68 -1.24 -11.76
C CYS A 121 4.39 -2.67 -11.23
N HIS A 122 4.67 -2.92 -9.96
CA HIS A 122 4.28 -4.16 -9.28
C HIS A 122 3.36 -3.96 -8.08
N GLY A 123 3.29 -2.76 -7.49
CA GLY A 123 2.32 -2.42 -6.45
C GLY A 123 1.11 -1.68 -7.04
N PHE A 124 -0.11 -2.16 -6.74
CA PHE A 124 -1.36 -1.65 -7.30
C PHE A 124 -2.39 -1.24 -6.24
N GLY A 125 -2.97 -0.05 -6.41
CA GLY A 125 -3.96 0.54 -5.51
C GLY A 125 -3.35 1.28 -4.31
N MET A 126 -4.21 1.97 -3.56
CA MET A 126 -3.85 2.77 -2.38
C MET A 126 -3.03 1.97 -1.36
N PHE A 127 -3.31 0.67 -1.27
CA PHE A 127 -2.66 -0.26 -0.33
C PHE A 127 -1.57 -1.15 -0.99
N GLN A 128 -1.14 -0.83 -2.22
CA GLN A 128 -0.02 -1.48 -2.93
C GLN A 128 -0.13 -3.01 -3.02
N TYR A 129 -1.30 -3.53 -3.43
CA TYR A 129 -1.49 -4.97 -3.66
C TYR A 129 -0.54 -5.47 -4.75
N ASP A 130 0.24 -6.50 -4.43
CA ASP A 130 1.40 -6.89 -5.23
C ASP A 130 1.00 -7.76 -6.44
N ILE A 131 1.61 -7.47 -7.60
CA ILE A 131 1.42 -8.19 -8.86
C ILE A 131 1.66 -9.70 -8.75
N GLN A 132 2.37 -10.18 -7.73
CA GLN A 132 2.56 -11.61 -7.52
C GLN A 132 1.24 -12.38 -7.43
N PHE A 133 0.17 -11.72 -6.95
CA PHE A 133 -1.15 -12.31 -6.86
C PHE A 133 -1.80 -12.50 -8.24
N PHE A 134 -1.37 -11.78 -9.28
CA PHE A 134 -1.79 -12.02 -10.66
C PHE A 134 -1.44 -13.44 -11.13
N ARG A 135 -0.35 -14.03 -10.59
CA ARG A 135 0.15 -15.35 -11.00
C ARG A 135 -0.89 -16.45 -10.85
N SER A 136 -1.66 -16.46 -9.76
CA SER A 136 -2.55 -17.61 -9.47
C SER A 136 -3.77 -17.28 -8.62
N VAL A 137 -3.88 -16.07 -8.08
CA VAL A 137 -4.90 -15.74 -7.08
C VAL A 137 -5.97 -14.84 -7.70
N ASP A 138 -5.55 -13.75 -8.33
CA ASP A 138 -6.49 -12.70 -8.71
C ASP A 138 -6.08 -11.94 -9.98
N PRO A 139 -6.01 -12.62 -11.14
CA PRO A 139 -5.64 -11.96 -12.39
C PRO A 139 -6.66 -10.90 -12.82
N ASP A 140 -7.94 -11.10 -12.52
CA ASP A 140 -9.01 -10.22 -12.99
C ASP A 140 -9.04 -8.88 -12.24
N TYR A 141 -8.68 -8.83 -10.95
CA TYR A 141 -8.48 -7.56 -10.23
C TYR A 141 -7.53 -6.60 -10.95
N PHE A 142 -6.45 -7.13 -11.52
CA PHE A 142 -5.49 -6.29 -12.25
C PHE A 142 -5.99 -5.93 -13.64
N LEU A 143 -6.58 -6.88 -14.38
CA LEU A 143 -6.99 -6.69 -15.76
C LEU A 143 -8.27 -5.87 -15.92
N ASN A 144 -9.14 -5.88 -14.91
CA ASN A 144 -10.36 -5.07 -14.86
C ASN A 144 -10.12 -3.68 -14.27
N ASP A 145 -8.88 -3.35 -13.90
CA ASP A 145 -8.51 -2.10 -13.26
C ASP A 145 -9.18 -1.85 -11.90
N ASP A 146 -9.57 -2.90 -11.17
CA ASP A 146 -10.25 -2.78 -9.88
C ASP A 146 -9.40 -2.02 -8.86
N TRP A 147 -8.07 -2.09 -8.99
CA TRP A 147 -7.09 -1.32 -8.22
C TRP A 147 -7.23 0.20 -8.34
N LYS A 148 -7.88 0.71 -9.40
CA LYS A 148 -8.20 2.14 -9.60
C LYS A 148 -9.45 2.57 -8.82
N THR A 149 -10.18 1.62 -8.24
CA THR A 149 -11.43 1.89 -7.52
C THR A 149 -11.21 1.85 -6.02
N TRP A 150 -12.02 2.61 -5.27
CA TRP A 150 -11.92 2.61 -3.82
C TRP A 150 -12.32 1.24 -3.23
N ASN A 151 -13.43 0.67 -3.70
CA ASN A 151 -13.90 -0.64 -3.25
C ASN A 151 -12.86 -1.74 -3.52
N GLY A 152 -12.32 -1.78 -4.75
CA GLY A 152 -11.27 -2.73 -5.13
C GLY A 152 -10.07 -2.65 -4.19
N THR A 153 -9.48 -1.46 -4.02
CA THR A 153 -8.29 -1.34 -3.14
C THR A 153 -8.61 -1.61 -1.67
N LEU A 154 -9.73 -1.11 -1.13
CA LEU A 154 -10.12 -1.31 0.26
C LEU A 154 -10.33 -2.80 0.56
N SER A 155 -11.00 -3.54 -0.34
CA SER A 155 -11.26 -4.97 -0.16
C SER A 155 -9.98 -5.81 -0.06
N LYS A 156 -8.93 -5.47 -0.82
CA LYS A 156 -7.62 -6.14 -0.74
C LYS A 156 -6.88 -5.75 0.54
N GLY A 157 -6.77 -4.46 0.80
CA GLY A 157 -6.08 -3.95 2.00
C GLY A 157 -6.67 -4.50 3.29
N ILE A 158 -8.00 -4.53 3.44
CA ILE A 158 -8.63 -5.05 4.65
C ILE A 158 -8.48 -6.57 4.79
N THR A 159 -8.61 -7.34 3.70
CA THR A 159 -8.44 -8.79 3.73
C THR A 159 -7.05 -9.17 4.21
N GLU A 160 -6.02 -8.57 3.61
CA GLU A 160 -4.64 -8.81 4.01
C GLU A 160 -4.37 -8.37 5.45
N LEU A 161 -4.90 -7.23 5.87
CA LEU A 161 -4.72 -6.76 7.24
C LEU A 161 -5.39 -7.67 8.28
N LYS A 162 -6.56 -8.27 7.96
CA LYS A 162 -7.21 -9.28 8.80
C LYS A 162 -6.37 -10.56 8.91
N ASP A 163 -5.78 -11.01 7.80
CA ASP A 163 -4.88 -12.18 7.80
C ASP A 163 -3.62 -11.93 8.64
N GLN A 164 -3.01 -10.75 8.50
CA GLN A 164 -1.84 -10.37 9.32
C GLN A 164 -2.20 -10.24 10.80
N MET A 165 -3.39 -9.71 11.12
CA MET A 165 -3.89 -9.61 12.49
C MET A 165 -4.05 -10.99 13.12
N ALA A 166 -4.68 -11.93 12.41
CA ALA A 166 -4.82 -13.31 12.85
C ALA A 166 -3.44 -13.98 13.04
N GLY A 167 -2.50 -13.75 12.12
CA GLY A 167 -1.13 -14.28 12.24
C GLY A 167 -0.32 -13.70 13.41
N LEU A 168 -0.53 -12.44 13.76
CA LEU A 168 0.16 -11.78 14.88
C LEU A 168 -0.44 -12.13 16.24
N TYR A 169 -1.75 -12.00 16.35
CA TYR A 169 -2.48 -11.97 17.62
C TYR A 169 -3.44 -13.14 17.83
N GLY A 170 -3.65 -13.99 16.81
CA GLY A 170 -4.67 -15.03 16.83
C GLY A 170 -6.08 -14.47 16.66
N ALA A 171 -7.07 -15.32 16.89
CA ALA A 171 -8.48 -14.93 16.90
C ALA A 171 -8.87 -14.29 18.25
N GLY A 172 -9.92 -13.45 18.24
CA GLY A 172 -10.63 -13.06 19.47
C GLY A 172 -10.16 -11.79 20.16
N LYS A 173 -9.20 -11.05 19.61
CA LYS A 173 -8.92 -9.69 20.10
C LYS A 173 -10.14 -8.80 19.83
N ALA A 174 -10.50 -7.95 20.80
CA ALA A 174 -11.58 -6.97 20.66
C ALA A 174 -11.07 -5.59 20.18
N SER A 175 -9.85 -5.21 20.58
CA SER A 175 -9.24 -3.92 20.24
C SER A 175 -7.72 -4.05 20.17
N LEU A 176 -7.08 -3.16 19.40
CA LEU A 176 -5.62 -2.99 19.38
C LEU A 176 -5.22 -1.76 20.18
N THR A 177 -4.16 -1.88 20.95
CA THR A 177 -3.41 -0.73 21.48
C THR A 177 -2.72 0.04 20.34
N HIS A 178 -2.15 1.21 20.64
CA HIS A 178 -1.34 1.97 19.70
C HIS A 178 -0.18 1.13 19.15
N ASP A 179 0.63 0.53 20.03
CA ASP A 179 1.78 -0.28 19.65
C ASP A 179 1.37 -1.49 18.81
N GLU A 180 0.26 -2.15 19.16
CA GLU A 180 -0.25 -3.27 18.39
C GLU A 180 -0.76 -2.86 17.00
N SER A 181 -1.32 -1.66 16.88
CA SER A 181 -1.68 -1.09 15.58
C SER A 181 -0.44 -0.85 14.72
N VAL A 182 0.63 -0.30 15.31
CA VAL A 182 1.92 -0.11 14.60
C VAL A 182 2.49 -1.45 14.15
N TYR A 183 2.53 -2.46 15.02
CA TYR A 183 3.01 -3.79 14.65
C TYR A 183 2.15 -4.46 13.59
N LEU A 184 0.83 -4.25 13.59
CA LEU A 184 -0.04 -4.77 12.55
C LEU A 184 0.28 -4.16 11.18
N ALA A 185 0.53 -2.85 11.09
CA ALA A 185 1.01 -2.24 9.84
C ALA A 185 2.40 -2.76 9.43
N ILE A 186 3.31 -3.00 10.38
CA ILE A 186 4.59 -3.63 10.06
C ILE A 186 4.38 -5.04 9.51
N ALA A 187 3.46 -5.82 10.07
CA ALA A 187 3.12 -7.14 9.54
C ALA A 187 2.46 -7.07 8.17
N TYR A 188 1.68 -6.03 7.88
CA TYR A 188 1.23 -5.74 6.52
C TYR A 188 2.43 -5.57 5.56
N ASN A 189 3.44 -4.80 5.94
CA ASN A 189 4.61 -4.53 5.08
C ASN A 189 5.57 -5.74 4.89
N GLN A 190 5.79 -6.57 5.92
CA GLN A 190 6.85 -7.61 5.89
C GLN A 190 6.41 -8.99 6.41
N GLY A 191 5.12 -9.18 6.67
CA GLY A 191 4.53 -10.40 7.20
C GLY A 191 4.57 -10.55 8.73
N ALA A 192 3.53 -11.19 9.27
CA ALA A 192 3.33 -11.41 10.70
C ALA A 192 4.48 -12.20 11.37
N LYS A 193 4.95 -13.28 10.75
CA LYS A 193 6.02 -14.13 11.33
C LYS A 193 7.29 -13.32 11.59
N ARG A 194 7.74 -12.55 10.60
CA ARG A 194 8.95 -11.71 10.73
C ARG A 194 8.76 -10.62 11.76
N THR A 195 7.57 -10.02 11.78
CA THR A 195 7.25 -8.94 12.72
C THR A 195 7.27 -9.45 14.16
N LYS A 196 6.60 -10.57 14.43
CA LYS A 196 6.55 -11.22 15.74
C LYS A 196 7.93 -11.53 16.29
N ASN A 197 8.83 -12.08 15.45
CA ASN A 197 10.20 -12.40 15.85
C ASN A 197 11.04 -11.17 16.25
N ASN A 198 10.68 -9.98 15.78
CA ASN A 198 11.46 -8.75 15.97
C ASN A 198 10.79 -7.75 16.92
N MET A 199 9.58 -8.01 17.41
CA MET A 199 8.86 -7.11 18.34
C MET A 199 9.71 -6.75 19.57
N ALA A 200 10.31 -7.75 20.23
CA ALA A 200 11.08 -7.55 21.45
C ALA A 200 12.40 -6.82 21.24
N THR A 201 13.06 -7.04 20.09
CA THR A 201 14.43 -6.55 19.85
C THR A 201 14.49 -5.28 19.03
N LYS A 202 13.62 -5.14 18.01
CA LYS A 202 13.64 -4.01 17.07
C LYS A 202 12.52 -3.01 17.29
N LYS A 203 11.47 -3.36 18.03
CA LYS A 203 10.29 -2.52 18.25
C LYS A 203 9.77 -1.95 16.92
N PHE A 204 9.63 -0.63 16.75
CA PHE A 204 9.14 -0.03 15.50
C PHE A 204 10.19 0.12 14.39
N LYS A 205 11.47 -0.20 14.66
CA LYS A 205 12.54 -0.20 13.64
C LYS A 205 12.49 -1.45 12.76
N GLN A 206 11.36 -1.64 12.08
CA GLN A 206 11.04 -2.80 11.26
C GLN A 206 10.33 -2.40 9.95
N GLY A 207 10.28 -3.35 9.00
CA GLY A 207 9.79 -3.10 7.64
C GLY A 207 10.84 -2.43 6.76
N HIS A 208 10.39 -1.89 5.62
CA HIS A 208 11.25 -1.13 4.70
C HIS A 208 11.93 0.06 5.41
N LYS A 209 13.21 0.30 5.12
CA LYS A 209 13.97 1.45 5.63
C LYS A 209 14.20 2.42 4.46
N ASP A 210 13.72 3.64 4.62
CA ASP A 210 13.84 4.65 3.57
C ASP A 210 15.28 5.19 3.42
N GLY A 211 15.49 6.07 2.44
CA GLY A 211 16.80 6.67 2.17
C GLY A 211 17.32 7.58 3.29
N ASN A 212 16.45 8.06 4.19
CA ASN A 212 16.83 8.85 5.37
C ASN A 212 17.13 7.96 6.58
N GLY A 213 16.90 6.66 6.43
CA GLY A 213 17.14 5.65 7.44
C GLY A 213 16.02 5.48 8.46
N VAL A 214 14.82 6.00 8.17
CA VAL A 214 13.61 5.80 8.99
C VAL A 214 12.90 4.53 8.53
N PHE A 215 12.48 3.72 9.48
CA PHE A 215 11.79 2.47 9.21
C PHE A 215 10.28 2.67 9.01
N TYR A 216 9.67 1.77 8.25
CA TYR A 216 8.21 1.75 8.00
C TYR A 216 7.41 1.84 9.30
N GLY A 217 7.76 1.06 10.33
CA GLY A 217 7.08 1.11 11.61
C GLY A 217 7.19 2.47 12.33
N GLU A 218 8.31 3.17 12.18
CA GLU A 218 8.49 4.52 12.74
C GLU A 218 7.61 5.55 12.02
N HIS A 219 7.46 5.41 10.69
CA HIS A 219 6.52 6.24 9.93
C HIS A 219 5.07 6.00 10.34
N ILE A 220 4.66 4.75 10.55
CA ILE A 220 3.30 4.43 11.00
C ILE A 220 3.05 4.98 12.41
N ASP A 221 3.99 4.82 13.33
CA ASP A 221 3.92 5.39 14.68
C ASP A 221 3.70 6.91 14.63
N ALA A 222 4.50 7.61 13.81
CA ALA A 222 4.34 9.05 13.59
C ALA A 222 2.97 9.39 12.98
N ASN A 223 2.54 8.66 11.96
CA ASN A 223 1.25 8.91 11.29
C ASN A 223 0.06 8.73 12.24
N LEU A 224 0.06 7.69 13.08
CA LEU A 224 -0.99 7.46 14.07
C LEU A 224 -1.02 8.56 15.14
N LYS A 225 0.16 9.01 15.60
CA LYS A 225 0.28 10.14 16.55
C LYS A 225 -0.23 11.45 15.95
N ASP A 226 0.12 11.72 14.69
CA ASP A 226 -0.31 12.91 13.95
C ASP A 226 -1.84 12.99 13.82
N MET A 227 -2.54 11.84 13.82
CA MET A 227 -4.01 11.72 13.71
C MET A 227 -4.76 11.77 15.05
N LYS A 228 -4.07 11.90 16.20
CA LYS A 228 -4.72 11.84 17.52
C LYS A 228 -5.91 12.81 17.65
N ASN A 229 -5.82 14.00 17.05
CA ASN A 229 -6.81 15.07 17.19
C ASN A 229 -7.34 15.62 15.83
N LEU A 230 -7.24 14.87 14.73
CA LEU A 230 -7.69 15.36 13.42
C LEU A 230 -9.17 15.07 13.14
N PHE A 231 -9.68 13.96 13.68
CA PHE A 231 -11.06 13.46 13.58
C PHE A 231 -11.26 12.30 14.56
#